data_AF-A0A5M9NXH4-F1
#
_entry.id   AF-A0A5M9NXH4-F1
#
_cell.length_a   1.000
_cell.length_b   1.000
_cell.length_c   1.000
_cell.angle_alpha   90.00
_cell.angle_beta   90.00
_cell.angle_gamma   90.00
#
_symmetry.space_group_name_H-M   'P 1'
#
loop_
_entity.id
_entity.type
_entity.pdbx_description
1 polymer ?
#
loop_
_entity_poly.entity_id
_entity_poly.type
_entity_poly.pdbx_seq_one_letter_code
_entity_poly.pdbx_strand_id
1 'polypeptide(L)'
;MKKSSVVRHLTDQQRAEADVKTVYPNAVKAEKDKLEVGHILCNSSRVPCLIVTEEMLARDELNIDFFFIVGHTHASYIYDGLV
;
A
#
# COMPACT_ATOMS: atom_id res chain seq x y z
N MET A 1 -27.77 -29.32 -17.98
CA MET A 1 -27.63 -28.22 -17.00
C MET A 1 -26.42 -27.38 -17.41
N LYS A 2 -26.63 -26.17 -17.94
CA LYS A 2 -25.51 -25.28 -18.33
C LYS A 2 -24.94 -24.66 -17.05
N LYS A 3 -23.71 -25.04 -16.66
CA LYS A 3 -22.94 -24.31 -15.64
C LYS A 3 -22.58 -22.95 -16.23
N SER A 4 -23.32 -21.93 -15.86
CA SER A 4 -22.99 -20.55 -16.20
C SER A 4 -21.84 -20.13 -15.29
N SER A 5 -20.62 -20.24 -15.79
CA SER A 5 -19.42 -19.73 -15.12
C SER A 5 -19.54 -18.20 -15.08
N VAL A 6 -19.97 -17.65 -13.94
CA VAL A 6 -19.96 -16.21 -13.71
C VAL A 6 -18.50 -15.78 -13.61
N VAL A 7 -17.92 -15.34 -14.74
CA VAL A 7 -16.63 -14.68 -14.77
C VAL A 7 -16.83 -13.33 -14.09
N ARG A 8 -16.59 -13.28 -12.77
CA ARG A 8 -16.58 -12.01 -12.02
C ARG A 8 -15.42 -11.18 -12.56
N HIS A 9 -15.73 -10.15 -13.34
CA HIS A 9 -14.74 -9.13 -13.70
C HIS A 9 -14.34 -8.40 -12.42
N LEU A 10 -13.09 -8.62 -12.00
CA LEU A 10 -12.50 -7.89 -10.89
C LEU A 10 -12.25 -6.46 -11.34
N THR A 11 -12.56 -5.50 -10.46
CA THR A 11 -12.14 -4.11 -10.62
C THR A 11 -10.62 -4.01 -10.57
N ASP A 12 -10.05 -2.93 -11.09
CA ASP A 12 -8.60 -2.68 -11.03
C ASP A 12 -8.08 -2.68 -9.59
N GLN A 13 -8.88 -2.16 -8.65
CA GLN A 13 -8.58 -2.19 -7.23
C GLN A 13 -8.53 -3.60 -6.65
N GLN A 14 -9.48 -4.48 -7.01
CA GLN A 14 -9.48 -5.87 -6.56
C GLN A 14 -8.32 -6.67 -7.15
N ARG A 15 -7.90 -6.34 -8.39
CA ARG A 15 -6.70 -6.94 -9.00
C ARG A 15 -5.43 -6.50 -8.28
N ALA A 16 -5.29 -5.21 -7.98
CA ALA A 16 -4.17 -4.67 -7.21
C ALA A 16 -4.10 -5.28 -5.80
N GLU A 17 -5.25 -5.40 -5.12
CA GLU A 17 -5.32 -6.03 -3.80
C GLU A 17 -4.85 -7.50 -3.85
N ALA A 18 -5.36 -8.28 -4.80
CA ALA A 18 -4.98 -9.68 -4.96
C ALA A 18 -3.48 -9.84 -5.29
N ASP A 19 -2.95 -8.96 -6.15
CA ASP A 19 -1.53 -8.93 -6.51
C ASP A 19 -0.65 -8.64 -5.29
N VAL A 20 -0.95 -7.59 -4.53
CA VAL A 20 -0.19 -7.23 -3.32
C VAL A 20 -0.30 -8.32 -2.26
N LYS A 21 -1.50 -8.86 -2.00
CA LYS A 21 -1.71 -9.91 -0.99
C LYS A 21 -1.07 -11.25 -1.32
N THR A 22 -0.76 -11.51 -2.60
CA THR A 22 0.00 -12.69 -2.99
C THR A 22 1.42 -12.67 -2.41
N VAL A 23 2.04 -11.49 -2.33
CA VAL A 23 3.39 -11.30 -1.77
C VAL A 23 3.36 -10.94 -0.29
N TYR A 24 2.38 -10.13 0.12
CA TYR A 24 2.22 -9.61 1.47
C TYR A 24 0.83 -10.00 2.01
N PRO A 25 0.65 -11.24 2.54
CA PRO A 25 -0.67 -11.74 2.94
C PRO A 25 -1.39 -10.89 3.98
N ASN A 26 -0.63 -10.19 4.82
CA ASN A 26 -1.14 -9.32 5.89
C ASN A 26 -1.33 -7.87 5.43
N ALA A 27 -1.23 -7.58 4.14
CA ALA A 27 -1.41 -6.22 3.62
C ALA A 27 -2.81 -5.68 3.96
N VAL A 28 -2.83 -4.46 4.51
CA VAL A 28 -4.05 -3.74 4.89
C VAL A 28 -4.24 -2.56 3.95
N LYS A 29 -5.48 -2.20 3.63
CA LYS A 29 -5.74 -1.02 2.81
C LYS A 29 -5.20 0.23 3.52
N ALA A 30 -4.49 1.09 2.78
CA ALA A 30 -4.02 2.36 3.34
C ALA A 30 -5.22 3.30 3.51
N GLU A 31 -5.36 3.87 4.72
CA GLU A 31 -6.35 4.89 5.07
C GLU A 31 -5.61 6.01 5.80
N LYS A 32 -6.02 7.26 5.59
CA LYS A 32 -5.22 8.45 5.96
C LYS A 32 -4.99 8.55 7.46
N ASP A 33 -5.99 8.16 8.24
CA ASP A 33 -5.98 8.11 9.69
C ASP A 33 -5.16 6.94 10.27
N LYS A 34 -4.73 5.99 9.43
CA LYS A 34 -3.93 4.82 9.81
C LYS A 34 -2.48 4.91 9.33
N LEU A 35 -2.10 6.00 8.67
CA LEU A 35 -0.73 6.19 8.21
C LEU A 35 0.17 6.75 9.31
N GLU A 36 1.37 6.20 9.40
CA GLU A 36 2.40 6.56 10.35
C GLU A 36 3.72 6.62 9.60
N VAL A 37 4.64 7.47 10.08
CA VAL A 37 5.99 7.58 9.52
C VAL A 37 6.67 6.22 9.63
N GLY A 38 7.26 5.76 8.52
CA GLY A 38 7.88 4.44 8.44
C GLY A 38 6.96 3.33 7.92
N HIS A 39 5.65 3.57 7.75
CA HIS A 39 4.79 2.63 7.02
C HIS A 39 5.30 2.40 5.60
N ILE A 40 5.24 1.14 5.16
CA ILE A 40 5.62 0.73 3.80
C ILE A 40 4.34 0.55 2.99
N LEU A 41 4.21 1.33 1.91
CA LEU A 41 3.04 1.37 1.03
C LEU A 41 3.35 0.72 -0.31
N CYS A 42 2.59 -0.31 -0.70
CA CYS A 42 2.67 -0.93 -2.02
C CYS A 42 1.32 -0.89 -2.71
N ASN A 43 1.29 -0.71 -4.03
CA ASN A 43 0.07 -0.83 -4.85
C ASN A 43 0.14 -1.96 -5.90
N SER A 44 1.31 -2.58 -6.09
CA SER A 44 1.52 -3.81 -6.87
C SER A 44 2.78 -4.53 -6.39
N SER A 45 2.86 -5.84 -6.62
CA SER A 45 4.06 -6.66 -6.41
C SER A 45 5.23 -6.31 -7.36
N ARG A 46 4.96 -5.56 -8.44
CA ARG A 46 5.93 -5.31 -9.52
C ARG A 46 6.55 -3.92 -9.52
N VAL A 47 6.09 -3.05 -8.64
CA VAL A 47 6.57 -1.66 -8.53
C VAL A 47 7.18 -1.44 -7.15
N PRO A 48 8.18 -0.56 -7.03
CA PRO A 48 8.78 -0.24 -5.74
C PRO A 48 7.73 0.29 -4.75
N CYS A 49 7.82 -0.19 -3.52
CA CYS A 49 7.00 0.32 -2.43
C CYS A 49 7.58 1.64 -1.89
N LEU A 50 6.71 2.49 -1.35
CA LEU A 50 7.06 3.77 -0.75
C LEU A 50 7.19 3.62 0.76
N ILE A 51 8.07 4.40 1.37
CA ILE A 51 8.11 4.56 2.84
C ILE A 51 7.45 5.89 3.14
N VAL A 52 6.48 5.90 4.05
CA VAL A 52 5.83 7.12 4.51
C VAL A 52 6.83 7.97 5.29
N THR A 53 7.04 9.20 4.85
CA THR A 53 7.85 10.21 5.56
C THR A 53 6.96 11.23 6.24
N GLU A 54 7.58 12.14 7.01
CA GLU A 54 6.84 13.24 7.62
C GLU A 54 6.34 14.27 6.63
N GLU A 55 7.16 14.62 5.63
CA GLU A 55 6.77 15.59 4.61
C GLU A 55 5.56 15.10 3.82
N MET A 56 5.52 13.79 3.58
CA MET A 56 4.40 13.09 2.95
C MET A 56 3.10 13.27 3.74
N LEU A 57 3.14 13.12 5.07
CA LEU A 57 1.97 13.32 5.93
C LEU A 57 1.61 14.81 6.08
N ALA A 58 2.60 15.70 6.15
CA ALA A 58 2.41 17.13 6.35
C ALA A 58 1.79 17.85 5.15
N ARG A 59 2.09 17.39 3.92
CA ARG A 59 1.62 18.04 2.69
C ARG A 59 0.21 17.63 2.26
N ASP A 60 -0.33 16.55 2.81
CA ASP A 60 -1.65 16.01 2.44
C ASP A 60 -1.82 15.72 0.92
N GLU A 61 -0.71 15.54 0.20
CA GLU A 61 -0.67 15.38 -1.26
C GLU A 61 -0.78 13.92 -1.70
N LEU A 62 -0.83 12.98 -0.75
CA LEU A 62 -0.80 11.55 -1.04
C LEU A 62 -2.18 10.98 -1.32
N ASN A 63 -2.42 10.67 -2.60
CA ASN A 63 -3.54 9.83 -3.01
C ASN A 63 -3.25 8.36 -2.63
N ILE A 64 -3.49 8.04 -1.35
CA ILE A 64 -3.20 6.73 -0.75
C ILE A 64 -4.27 5.67 -1.03
N ASP A 65 -5.39 6.05 -1.65
CA ASP A 65 -6.55 5.18 -1.91
C ASP A 65 -6.21 4.00 -2.83
N PHE A 66 -5.04 4.01 -3.47
CA PHE A 66 -4.55 2.92 -4.33
C PHE A 66 -3.50 2.03 -3.65
N PHE A 67 -3.04 2.38 -2.45
CA PHE A 67 -1.97 1.69 -1.75
C PHE A 67 -2.50 0.76 -0.65
N PHE A 68 -1.59 -0.11 -0.21
CA PHE A 68 -1.76 -1.03 0.91
C PHE A 68 -0.54 -0.91 1.81
N ILE A 69 -0.77 -0.86 3.12
CA ILE A 69 0.27 -0.95 4.15
C ILE A 69 0.69 -2.41 4.22
N VAL A 70 1.96 -2.69 3.95
CA VAL A 70 2.52 -4.06 3.95
C VAL A 70 3.47 -4.31 5.12
N GLY A 71 3.84 -3.26 5.84
CA GLY A 71 4.76 -3.33 6.97
C GLY A 71 5.10 -1.95 7.50
N HIS A 72 6.00 -1.93 8.48
CA HIS A 72 6.50 -0.73 9.12
C HIS A 72 8.01 -0.88 9.27
N THR A 73 8.79 0.11 8.83
CA THR A 73 10.22 0.14 9.11
C THR A 73 10.40 0.54 10.57
N HIS A 74 11.30 -0.09 11.32
CA HIS A 74 11.68 0.42 12.65
C HIS A 74 12.51 1.72 12.56
N ALA A 75 12.35 2.49 11.48
CA ALA A 75 12.97 3.80 11.32
C ALA A 75 12.25 4.81 12.20
N SER A 76 12.33 4.62 13.52
CA SER A 76 12.22 5.71 14.47
C SER A 76 13.46 6.57 14.26
N TYR A 77 13.35 7.53 13.34
CA TYR A 77 14.18 8.73 13.29
C TYR A 77 15.70 8.53 13.47
N ILE A 78 16.41 8.36 12.36
CA ILE A 78 17.71 9.03 12.19
C ILE A 78 17.75 9.55 10.75
N TYR A 79 17.28 10.78 10.55
CA TYR A 79 17.68 11.60 9.41
C TYR A 79 18.27 12.90 9.95
N ASP A 80 19.34 12.78 10.74
CA ASP A 80 20.27 13.88 10.94
C ASP A 80 21.11 13.98 9.66
N GLY A 81 20.68 14.87 8.76
CA GLY A 81 21.38 15.34 7.56
C GLY A 81 22.60 14.53 7.10
N LEU A 82 22.40 13.59 6.18
CA LEU A 82 23.48 13.12 5.32
C LEU A 82 23.80 14.20 4.28
N VAL A 83 24.75 15.06 4.69
CA VAL A 83 25.62 15.87 3.83
C VAL A 83 26.61 14.95 3.13
#